data_AF-A0A350VZ23-F1
#
_entry.id   AF-A0A350VZ23-F1
#
_cell.length_a   1.000
_cell.length_b   1.000
_cell.length_c   1.000
_cell.angle_alpha   90.00
_cell.angle_beta   90.00
_cell.angle_gamma   90.00
#
_symmetry.space_group_name_H-M   'P 1'
#
loop_
_entity.id
_entity.type
_entity.pdbx_description
1 polymer ?
#
loop_
_entity_poly.entity_id
_entity_poly.type
_entity_poly.pdbx_seq_one_letter_code
_entity_poly.pdbx_strand_id
1 'polypeptide(L)'
;MDRSNKNDKPVRNEEKAPVRRRRSSSVSGKSSRHNAVIAGKRKKRHGKNSSFRYFLGTYTALWAVLTVVLCVVLWKNLSNYQRDYDAAKAAGAPELAMQENMELFTADKIGDVIDTQQLDISSRFETIEQYKDFYKGYLQNKNVRYIKNDELYNDARPVYNVMAFDSEAADTDEGELLAIVSLKAAGEKDSFGFNKWEIKDIAISENIYDYHEVYVRVMDDMDVYINGIKLDEREYITGGVIDNAVSDMAYELTGVSFNYKVYYAGELVQEPQVSVIDAQGNDVTADYADAGNGLKDYETTASPEFIAGVQDMVQSFCETYVYHIYRKASVDSVAVMMEDGSEAERLLYNAQSTLAWAWVPETVEILEESYDEFMYYNESYFSCRSTINIRKADSKTTEDEEFVCQWLFKKVNGQWLVTYFVLG
;
A
#
# COMPACT_ATOMS: atom_id res chain seq x y z
N MET A 1 31.80 -16.96 -32.29
CA MET A 1 31.49 -15.57 -32.73
C MET A 1 31.97 -14.66 -31.60
N ASP A 2 33.25 -14.37 -31.44
CA ASP A 2 34.18 -13.74 -32.37
C ASP A 2 33.65 -12.39 -32.90
N ARG A 3 34.09 -11.28 -32.28
CA ARG A 3 34.71 -10.17 -33.00
C ARG A 3 35.46 -9.23 -32.05
N SER A 4 36.77 -9.33 -32.21
CA SER A 4 37.83 -8.44 -31.78
C SER A 4 37.95 -7.22 -32.73
N ASN A 5 38.83 -6.29 -32.33
CA ASN A 5 39.54 -5.25 -33.10
C ASN A 5 38.80 -3.93 -33.38
N LYS A 6 39.46 -2.76 -33.42
CA LYS A 6 40.79 -2.24 -33.03
C LYS A 6 40.83 -0.79 -33.56
N ASN A 7 41.62 0.07 -32.92
CA ASN A 7 42.64 0.97 -33.52
C ASN A 7 42.73 2.25 -32.67
N ASP A 8 43.79 2.48 -31.90
CA ASP A 8 45.13 2.96 -32.29
C ASP A 8 45.16 4.41 -32.82
N LYS A 9 45.52 5.35 -31.92
CA LYS A 9 46.66 6.32 -31.96
C LYS A 9 46.75 7.35 -33.13
N PRO A 10 47.63 8.40 -33.11
CA PRO A 10 48.45 9.00 -32.04
C PRO A 10 48.64 10.58 -32.06
N VAL A 11 49.33 11.10 -31.02
CA VAL A 11 50.47 12.08 -31.04
C VAL A 11 50.29 13.61 -31.22
N ARG A 12 50.73 14.32 -30.15
CA ARG A 12 51.56 15.57 -30.02
C ARG A 12 51.03 16.93 -30.52
N ASN A 13 51.37 18.09 -29.94
CA ASN A 13 52.61 18.48 -29.24
C ASN A 13 52.48 19.75 -28.36
N GLU A 14 53.29 19.80 -27.29
CA GLU A 14 54.11 20.93 -26.75
C GLU A 14 53.45 22.27 -26.33
N GLU A 15 53.83 23.00 -25.27
CA GLU A 15 55.07 23.04 -24.46
C GLU A 15 54.93 23.90 -23.17
N LYS A 16 55.71 23.52 -22.13
CA LYS A 16 56.35 24.33 -21.04
C LYS A 16 55.46 25.05 -19.99
N ALA A 17 55.79 25.12 -18.70
CA ALA A 17 57.09 25.20 -18.01
C ALA A 17 57.03 24.67 -16.54
N PRO A 18 58.19 24.47 -15.85
CA PRO A 18 58.31 23.56 -14.69
C PRO A 18 58.63 24.25 -13.35
N VAL A 19 58.30 23.62 -12.20
CA VAL A 19 59.03 23.81 -10.93
C VAL A 19 59.11 22.49 -10.15
N ARG A 20 60.31 22.22 -9.63
CA ARG A 20 60.90 20.93 -9.23
C ARG A 20 60.84 20.73 -7.71
N ARG A 21 60.53 19.51 -7.23
CA ARG A 21 60.75 19.04 -5.85
C ARG A 21 61.91 18.03 -5.83
N ARG A 22 62.84 18.15 -4.88
CA ARG A 22 63.14 17.13 -3.84
C ARG A 22 64.35 17.52 -2.96
N ARG A 23 64.24 17.10 -1.68
CA ARG A 23 65.27 16.92 -0.63
C ARG A 23 66.45 16.06 -1.15
N SER A 24 67.67 16.02 -0.60
CA SER A 24 68.18 16.01 0.78
C SER A 24 69.73 16.05 0.80
N SER A 25 70.32 16.22 2.00
CA SER A 25 71.75 16.01 2.37
C SER A 25 72.70 17.15 1.94
N SER A 26 73.76 17.57 2.65
CA SER A 26 74.63 16.94 3.66
C SER A 26 75.56 18.00 4.31
N VAL A 27 75.91 17.81 5.59
CA VAL A 27 77.29 17.84 6.17
C VAL A 27 78.12 19.14 6.22
N SER A 28 78.46 19.51 7.47
CA SER A 28 79.73 19.99 8.07
C SER A 28 80.58 21.12 7.47
N GLY A 29 81.20 21.89 8.39
CA GLY A 29 82.50 22.52 8.11
C GLY A 29 82.68 23.92 8.70
N LYS A 30 82.83 24.04 10.03
CA LYS A 30 83.43 25.25 10.63
C LYS A 30 84.94 25.14 10.56
N SER A 31 85.52 25.91 9.63
CA SER A 31 86.94 26.23 9.55
C SER A 31 87.34 27.15 10.71
N SER A 32 88.53 26.88 11.26
CA SER A 32 89.22 27.60 12.33
C SER A 32 90.63 27.94 11.84
N ARG A 33 91.22 28.99 12.44
CA ARG A 33 92.59 29.55 12.27
C ARG A 33 92.78 30.55 11.11
N HIS A 34 93.56 31.63 11.18
CA HIS A 34 94.60 32.08 12.13
C HIS A 34 94.85 33.60 11.90
N ASN A 35 95.19 34.33 12.98
CA ASN A 35 96.28 35.32 13.11
C ASN A 35 95.96 36.66 13.81
N ALA A 36 96.71 36.85 14.91
CA ALA A 36 97.05 38.09 15.60
C ALA A 36 97.84 39.03 14.65
N VAL A 37 98.12 40.32 14.90
CA VAL A 37 98.69 41.07 16.04
C VAL A 37 98.40 42.55 15.67
N ILE A 38 98.11 43.51 16.54
CA ILE A 38 99.08 44.44 17.17
C ILE A 38 98.30 45.42 18.05
N ALA A 39 98.77 45.55 19.28
CA ALA A 39 98.37 46.54 20.26
C ALA A 39 98.75 47.97 19.84
N GLY A 40 97.86 48.92 20.07
CA GLY A 40 98.11 50.35 19.80
C GLY A 40 97.23 51.28 20.61
N LYS A 41 97.63 51.51 21.87
CA LYS A 41 97.43 52.70 22.72
C LYS A 41 96.04 53.36 22.79
N ARG A 42 95.51 53.33 24.02
CA ARG A 42 94.43 54.18 24.58
C ARG A 42 94.43 55.62 24.05
N LYS A 43 93.27 56.06 23.55
CA LYS A 43 92.71 57.38 23.86
C LYS A 43 91.27 57.20 24.32
N LYS A 44 91.00 57.52 25.59
CA LYS A 44 89.65 57.70 26.11
C LYS A 44 88.99 58.84 25.34
N ARG A 45 87.92 58.55 24.60
CA ARG A 45 86.84 59.50 24.36
C ARG A 45 85.58 58.90 24.95
N HIS A 46 85.21 59.45 26.10
CA HIS A 46 83.97 59.16 26.79
C HIS A 46 82.84 59.78 25.96
N GLY A 47 82.34 59.04 24.97
CA GLY A 47 81.03 59.32 24.38
C GLY A 47 79.99 58.77 25.35
N LYS A 48 79.22 59.64 26.01
CA LYS A 48 77.99 59.25 26.72
C LYS A 48 77.06 58.59 25.68
N ASN A 49 77.10 57.28 25.56
CA ASN A 49 76.04 56.53 24.88
C ASN A 49 74.84 56.54 25.82
N SER A 50 73.88 57.33 25.40
CA SER A 50 72.84 57.93 26.20
C SER A 50 71.87 56.89 26.77
N SER A 51 71.44 57.13 28.01
CA SER A 51 70.21 56.59 28.60
C SER A 51 69.02 56.60 27.63
N PHE A 52 69.05 57.45 26.60
CA PHE A 52 68.12 57.49 25.49
C PHE A 52 68.00 56.17 24.71
N ARG A 53 69.08 55.42 24.46
CA ARG A 53 68.99 54.12 23.72
C ARG A 53 68.32 53.02 24.54
N TYR A 54 68.60 52.99 25.84
CA TYR A 54 67.93 52.08 26.77
C TYR A 54 66.46 52.46 26.96
N PHE A 55 66.16 53.76 27.09
CA PHE A 55 64.81 54.29 27.17
C PHE A 55 64.01 54.06 25.88
N LEU A 56 64.62 54.25 24.71
CA LEU A 56 63.99 53.95 23.42
C LEU A 56 63.73 52.45 23.31
N GLY A 57 64.68 51.60 23.73
CA GLY A 57 64.54 50.14 23.72
C GLY A 57 63.42 49.63 24.62
N THR A 58 63.34 50.11 25.87
CA THR A 58 62.26 49.75 26.80
C THR A 58 60.92 50.31 26.35
N TYR A 59 60.88 51.54 25.81
CA TYR A 59 59.68 52.13 25.22
C TYR A 59 59.19 51.35 23.99
N THR A 60 60.09 50.93 23.10
CA THR A 60 59.74 50.08 21.95
C THR A 60 59.27 48.69 22.36
N ALA A 61 59.85 48.10 23.41
CA ALA A 61 59.41 46.82 23.95
C ALA A 61 58.00 46.93 24.56
N LEU A 62 57.72 48.02 25.27
CA LEU A 62 56.40 48.29 25.86
C LEU A 62 55.34 48.49 24.75
N TRP A 63 55.66 49.24 23.70
CA TRP A 63 54.81 49.37 22.52
C TRP A 63 54.62 48.06 21.74
N ALA A 64 55.65 47.22 21.66
CA ALA A 64 55.53 45.90 21.05
C ALA A 64 54.58 45.00 21.86
N VAL A 65 54.68 45.00 23.18
CA VAL A 65 53.76 44.26 24.07
C VAL A 65 52.33 44.79 23.94
N LEU A 66 52.15 46.12 23.91
CA LEU A 66 50.84 46.73 23.77
C LEU A 66 50.20 46.40 22.40
N THR A 67 51.01 46.43 21.33
CA THR A 67 50.59 45.99 19.99
C THR A 67 50.20 44.51 19.98
N VAL A 68 50.98 43.63 20.62
CA VAL A 68 50.65 42.19 20.71
C VAL A 68 49.35 41.96 21.47
N VAL A 69 49.13 42.64 22.60
CA VAL A 69 47.88 42.55 23.36
C VAL A 69 46.70 43.02 22.50
N LEU A 70 46.85 44.13 21.77
CA LEU A 70 45.81 44.68 20.90
C LEU A 70 45.51 43.72 19.72
N CYS A 71 46.55 43.10 19.14
CA CYS A 71 46.39 42.05 18.13
C CYS A 71 45.67 40.82 18.68
N VAL A 72 45.95 40.38 19.90
CA VAL A 72 45.27 39.23 20.53
C VAL A 72 43.79 39.53 20.80
N VAL A 73 43.48 40.75 21.26
CA VAL A 73 42.08 41.19 21.47
C VAL A 73 41.33 41.29 20.13
N LEU A 74 41.96 41.90 19.11
CA LEU A 74 41.40 41.96 17.76
C LEU A 74 41.16 40.57 17.20
N TRP A 75 42.12 39.65 17.36
CA TRP A 75 41.99 38.28 16.88
C TRP A 75 40.83 37.53 17.55
N LYS A 76 40.66 37.66 18.87
CA LYS A 76 39.52 37.07 19.60
C LYS A 76 38.18 37.64 19.14
N ASN A 77 38.11 38.96 18.91
CA ASN A 77 36.89 39.57 18.39
C ASN A 77 36.59 39.13 16.96
N LEU A 78 37.60 39.03 16.10
CA LEU A 78 37.45 38.52 14.73
C LEU A 78 37.03 37.05 14.73
N SER A 79 37.60 36.21 15.59
CA SER A 79 37.24 34.80 15.68
C SER A 79 35.82 34.60 16.19
N ASN A 80 35.36 35.44 17.14
CA ASN A 80 33.99 35.41 17.61
C ASN A 80 33.03 35.87 16.51
N TYR A 81 33.33 36.98 15.81
CA TYR A 81 32.54 37.46 14.69
C TYR A 81 32.44 36.41 13.56
N GLN A 82 33.55 35.76 13.21
CA GLN A 82 33.57 34.70 12.20
C GLN A 82 32.69 33.53 12.62
N ARG A 83 32.78 33.10 13.88
CA ARG A 83 31.93 32.03 14.42
C ARG A 83 30.45 32.41 14.41
N ASP A 84 30.13 33.64 14.79
CA ASP A 84 28.74 34.13 14.82
C ASP A 84 28.18 34.27 13.39
N TYR A 85 29.01 34.71 12.44
CA TYR A 85 28.67 34.74 11.01
C TYR A 85 28.46 33.34 10.43
N ASP A 86 29.36 32.39 10.72
CA ASP A 86 29.25 31.02 10.22
C ASP A 86 28.01 30.33 10.81
N ALA A 87 27.68 30.59 12.07
CA ALA A 87 26.45 30.11 12.71
C ALA A 87 25.20 30.74 12.09
N ALA A 88 25.20 32.05 11.85
CA ALA A 88 24.11 32.77 11.19
C ALA A 88 23.89 32.29 9.74
N LYS A 89 24.98 32.05 9.02
CA LYS A 89 24.96 31.49 7.66
C LYS A 89 24.36 30.09 7.64
N ALA A 90 24.72 29.25 8.61
CA ALA A 90 24.15 27.91 8.75
C ALA A 90 22.66 27.97 9.13
N ALA A 91 22.27 28.85 10.06
CA ALA A 91 20.89 29.07 10.44
C ALA A 91 20.03 29.66 9.31
N GLY A 92 20.65 30.41 8.41
CA GLY A 92 20.01 30.98 7.24
C GLY A 92 19.79 30.01 6.07
N ALA A 93 20.32 28.79 6.18
CA ALA A 93 20.17 27.75 5.16
C ALA A 93 18.77 27.12 5.27
N PRO A 94 17.98 27.07 4.18
CA PRO A 94 16.67 26.43 4.21
C PRO A 94 16.74 24.92 4.56
N GLU A 95 17.88 24.27 4.31
CA GLU A 95 18.13 22.88 4.69
C GLU A 95 18.07 22.65 6.21
N LEU A 96 18.55 23.62 7.01
CA LEU A 96 18.48 23.50 8.47
C LEU A 96 17.01 23.56 8.93
N ALA A 97 16.23 24.49 8.39
CA ALA A 97 14.82 24.60 8.70
C ALA A 97 14.06 23.32 8.30
N MET A 98 14.37 22.73 7.14
CA MET A 98 13.78 21.44 6.77
C MET A 98 14.18 20.33 7.76
N GLN A 99 15.47 20.25 8.12
CA GLN A 99 15.98 19.27 9.08
C GLN A 99 15.30 19.37 10.45
N GLU A 100 15.09 20.58 10.97
CA GLU A 100 14.40 20.81 12.25
C GLU A 100 12.92 20.39 12.21
N ASN A 101 12.29 20.46 11.03
CA ASN A 101 10.89 20.06 10.83
C ASN A 101 10.70 18.58 10.47
N MET A 102 11.78 17.80 10.28
CA MET A 102 11.66 16.37 9.95
C MET A 102 10.93 15.55 11.02
N GLU A 103 10.94 16.00 12.27
CA GLU A 103 10.23 15.34 13.36
C GLU A 103 8.70 15.33 13.13
N LEU A 104 8.16 16.28 12.36
CA LEU A 104 6.73 16.32 12.00
C LEU A 104 6.32 15.14 11.12
N PHE A 105 7.24 14.56 10.36
CA PHE A 105 7.00 13.44 9.45
C PHE A 105 7.31 12.08 10.09
N THR A 106 7.23 12.00 11.42
CA THR A 106 7.38 10.75 12.16
C THR A 106 6.01 10.14 12.46
N ALA A 107 5.96 8.84 12.71
CA ALA A 107 4.71 8.13 13.04
C ALA A 107 3.94 8.77 14.21
N ASP A 108 4.65 9.37 15.18
CA ASP A 108 4.05 9.98 16.37
C ASP A 108 3.51 11.41 16.13
N LYS A 109 4.00 12.14 15.13
CA LYS A 109 3.65 13.56 14.89
C LYS A 109 2.94 13.83 13.57
N ILE A 110 2.91 12.87 12.64
CA ILE A 110 2.26 13.05 11.34
C ILE A 110 0.77 13.38 11.46
N GLY A 111 0.11 12.92 12.54
CA GLY A 111 -1.28 13.27 12.84
C GLY A 111 -1.51 14.78 12.99
N ASP A 112 -0.56 15.52 13.57
CA ASP A 112 -0.65 16.98 13.73
C ASP A 112 -0.57 17.70 12.36
N VAL A 113 0.23 17.14 11.44
CA VAL A 113 0.34 17.64 10.07
C VAL A 113 -0.99 17.44 9.33
N ILE A 114 -1.57 16.24 9.43
CA ILE A 114 -2.87 15.88 8.85
C ILE A 114 -3.98 16.82 9.34
N ASP A 115 -4.03 17.09 10.65
CA ASP A 115 -5.00 18.02 11.25
C ASP A 115 -4.86 19.44 10.71
N THR A 116 -3.62 19.89 10.51
CA THR A 116 -3.33 21.24 10.02
C THR A 116 -3.69 21.40 8.55
N GLN A 117 -3.41 20.37 7.73
CA GLN A 117 -3.65 20.43 6.28
C GLN A 117 -5.12 20.22 5.90
N GLN A 118 -5.96 19.68 6.80
CA GLN A 118 -7.36 19.37 6.52
C GLN A 118 -7.50 18.55 5.23
N LEU A 119 -6.83 17.39 5.21
CA LEU A 119 -6.92 16.43 4.10
C LEU A 119 -8.37 16.23 3.67
N ASP A 120 -8.61 16.32 2.36
CA ASP A 120 -9.91 16.03 1.78
C ASP A 120 -10.11 14.52 1.83
N ILE A 121 -11.16 14.08 2.51
CA ILE A 121 -11.48 12.66 2.65
C ILE A 121 -12.46 12.32 1.54
N SER A 122 -11.98 11.63 0.52
CA SER A 122 -12.80 11.25 -0.64
C SER A 122 -13.95 10.32 -0.25
N SER A 123 -13.72 9.41 0.70
CA SER A 123 -14.69 8.40 1.10
C SER A 123 -15.56 8.85 2.27
N ARG A 124 -16.89 8.73 2.12
CA ARG A 124 -17.85 8.94 3.21
C ARG A 124 -17.78 7.86 4.30
N PHE A 125 -17.09 6.76 4.01
CA PHE A 125 -16.95 5.60 4.90
C PHE A 125 -15.74 5.69 5.83
N GLU A 126 -14.95 6.74 5.68
CA GLU A 126 -13.73 6.93 6.46
C GLU A 126 -13.74 8.27 7.20
N THR A 127 -12.91 8.33 8.23
CA THR A 127 -12.74 9.48 9.10
C THR A 127 -11.28 9.93 9.07
N ILE A 128 -11.03 11.18 9.47
CA ILE A 128 -9.67 11.71 9.53
C ILE A 128 -8.77 10.88 10.46
N GLU A 129 -9.34 10.29 11.51
CA GLU A 129 -8.61 9.43 12.44
C GLU A 129 -8.13 8.14 11.76
N GLN A 130 -8.91 7.55 10.86
CA GLN A 130 -8.46 6.38 10.07
C GLN A 130 -7.30 6.75 9.14
N TYR A 131 -7.30 7.94 8.54
CA TYR A 131 -6.15 8.41 7.77
C TYR A 131 -4.92 8.58 8.68
N LYS A 132 -5.07 9.18 9.87
CA LYS A 132 -3.96 9.30 10.84
C LYS A 132 -3.38 7.95 11.24
N ASP A 133 -4.25 6.97 11.50
CA ASP A 133 -3.84 5.62 11.86
C ASP A 133 -3.13 4.92 10.69
N PHE A 134 -3.59 5.13 9.45
CA PHE A 134 -2.91 4.66 8.24
C PHE A 134 -1.49 5.23 8.15
N TYR A 135 -1.33 6.56 8.21
CA TYR A 135 -0.02 7.21 8.14
C TYR A 135 0.91 6.76 9.27
N LYS A 136 0.37 6.63 10.49
CA LYS A 136 1.12 6.13 11.64
C LYS A 136 1.60 4.70 11.40
N GLY A 137 0.74 3.81 10.94
CA GLY A 137 1.08 2.43 10.60
C GLY A 137 2.12 2.34 9.50
N TYR A 138 1.90 3.07 8.39
CA TYR A 138 2.81 3.14 7.26
C TYR A 138 4.22 3.61 7.66
N LEU A 139 4.33 4.61 8.54
CA LEU A 139 5.61 5.17 8.96
C LEU A 139 6.36 4.36 10.03
N GLN A 140 5.73 3.40 10.73
CA GLN A 140 6.36 2.65 11.83
C GLN A 140 7.64 1.92 11.40
N ASN A 141 7.68 1.43 10.17
CA ASN A 141 8.81 0.65 9.63
C ASN A 141 9.59 1.41 8.56
N LYS A 142 9.37 2.72 8.43
CA LYS A 142 9.99 3.57 7.41
C LYS A 142 10.99 4.54 8.04
N ASN A 143 12.02 4.89 7.27
CA ASN A 143 12.92 6.01 7.53
C ASN A 143 12.56 7.15 6.59
N VAL A 144 12.37 8.36 7.13
CA VAL A 144 11.95 9.52 6.35
C VAL A 144 13.12 10.46 6.15
N ARG A 145 13.38 10.85 4.89
CA ARG A 145 14.45 11.79 4.51
C ARG A 145 13.87 12.87 3.60
N TYR A 146 14.53 14.01 3.53
CA TYR A 146 14.17 15.06 2.58
C TYR A 146 15.19 15.16 1.45
N ILE A 147 14.69 15.47 0.25
CA ILE A 147 15.48 15.71 -0.96
C ILE A 147 15.04 17.05 -1.55
N LYS A 148 15.98 17.81 -2.10
CA LYS A 148 15.67 19.06 -2.81
C LYS A 148 14.79 18.75 -4.02
N ASN A 149 13.67 19.48 -4.18
CA ASN A 149 12.82 19.31 -5.35
C ASN A 149 13.42 20.12 -6.52
N ASP A 150 14.08 19.47 -7.47
CA ASP A 150 14.77 20.14 -8.56
C ASP A 150 13.84 20.92 -9.52
N GLU A 151 12.55 20.58 -9.56
CA GLU A 151 11.57 21.21 -10.45
C GLU A 151 10.97 22.48 -9.85
N LEU A 152 10.65 22.45 -8.56
CA LEU A 152 9.91 23.51 -7.87
C LEU A 152 10.80 24.44 -7.03
N TYR A 153 12.03 24.02 -6.72
CA TYR A 153 12.91 24.79 -5.85
C TYR A 153 13.40 26.08 -6.51
N ASN A 154 13.35 27.18 -5.75
CA ASN A 154 14.03 28.43 -6.04
C ASN A 154 14.63 29.00 -4.76
N ASP A 155 15.77 29.69 -4.81
CA ASP A 155 16.39 30.34 -3.64
C ASP A 155 15.44 31.31 -2.91
N ALA A 156 14.45 31.88 -3.60
CA ALA A 156 13.40 32.70 -3.00
C ALA A 156 12.23 31.91 -2.41
N ARG A 157 12.06 30.64 -2.84
CA ARG A 157 10.98 29.72 -2.46
C ARG A 157 11.54 28.29 -2.40
N PRO A 158 12.25 27.93 -1.32
CA PRO A 158 12.79 26.59 -1.16
C PRO A 158 11.66 25.55 -1.09
N VAL A 159 11.81 24.47 -1.86
CA VAL A 159 10.85 23.35 -1.89
C VAL A 159 11.59 22.02 -1.77
N TYR A 160 11.12 21.16 -0.89
CA TYR A 160 11.71 19.86 -0.60
C TYR A 160 10.67 18.75 -0.71
N ASN A 161 11.09 17.62 -1.27
CA ASN A 161 10.33 16.37 -1.25
C ASN A 161 10.70 15.60 0.01
N VAL A 162 9.70 15.15 0.74
CA VAL A 162 9.83 14.25 1.88
C VAL A 162 9.56 12.84 1.35
N MET A 163 10.55 11.97 1.48
CA MET A 163 10.53 10.62 0.94
C MET A 163 10.59 9.61 2.10
N ALA A 164 9.71 8.61 2.07
CA ALA A 164 9.71 7.48 2.99
C ALA A 164 10.45 6.30 2.34
N PHE A 165 11.35 5.68 3.09
CA PHE A 165 12.12 4.52 2.67
C PHE A 165 11.87 3.38 3.63
N ASP A 166 11.89 2.13 3.16
CA ASP A 166 11.90 1.01 4.09
C ASP A 166 13.10 1.10 5.03
N SER A 167 12.91 0.71 6.29
CA SER A 167 13.96 0.77 7.31
C SER A 167 15.21 -0.06 6.95
N GLU A 168 15.05 -1.07 6.10
CA GLU A 168 16.14 -1.91 5.56
C GLU A 168 16.64 -1.45 4.18
N ALA A 169 16.07 -0.39 3.61
CA ALA A 169 16.41 0.09 2.27
C ALA A 169 17.87 0.55 2.19
N ALA A 170 18.53 0.19 1.10
CA ALA A 170 19.85 0.70 0.76
C ALA A 170 19.76 2.18 0.34
N ASP A 171 20.88 2.90 0.42
CA ASP A 171 20.95 4.30 -0.05
C ASP A 171 20.64 4.49 -1.54
N THR A 172 20.57 3.41 -2.31
CA THR A 172 20.26 3.38 -3.74
C THR A 172 18.78 3.19 -4.05
N ASP A 173 17.97 2.87 -3.05
CA ASP A 173 16.56 2.52 -3.27
C ASP A 173 15.72 3.78 -3.49
N GLU A 174 14.75 3.70 -4.39
CA GLU A 174 13.80 4.77 -4.62
C GLU A 174 12.80 4.83 -3.47
N GLY A 175 12.75 5.99 -2.80
CA GLY A 175 11.78 6.22 -1.73
C GLY A 175 10.41 6.57 -2.30
N GLU A 176 9.40 6.40 -1.48
CA GLU A 176 8.01 6.77 -1.79
C GLU A 176 7.80 8.23 -1.38
N LEU A 177 7.20 9.04 -2.26
CA LEU A 177 6.93 10.44 -1.96
C LEU A 177 5.83 10.53 -0.90
N LEU A 178 6.18 11.05 0.28
CA LEU A 178 5.26 11.24 1.41
C LEU A 178 4.62 12.62 1.40
N ALA A 179 5.42 13.66 1.15
CA ALA A 179 4.93 15.05 1.14
C ALA A 179 5.87 15.98 0.36
N ILE A 180 5.35 17.14 -0.03
CA ILE A 180 6.10 18.26 -0.60
C ILE A 180 5.98 19.43 0.35
N VAL A 181 7.12 19.94 0.84
CA VAL A 181 7.18 21.03 1.80
C VAL A 181 7.73 22.28 1.13
N SER A 182 7.00 23.38 1.22
CA SER A 182 7.47 24.69 0.76
C SER A 182 7.79 25.60 1.94
N LEU A 183 8.91 26.31 1.85
CA LEU A 183 9.36 27.26 2.86
C LEU A 183 9.15 28.70 2.39
N LYS A 184 8.94 29.60 3.34
CA LYS A 184 8.95 31.05 3.13
C LYS A 184 9.89 31.74 4.11
N ALA A 185 10.41 32.89 3.71
CA ALA A 185 11.19 33.72 4.61
C ALA A 185 10.29 34.25 5.74
N ALA A 186 10.70 34.02 6.98
CA ALA A 186 10.03 34.44 8.20
C ALA A 186 10.64 35.75 8.71
N GLY A 187 9.79 36.77 8.89
CA GLY A 187 10.17 38.03 9.54
C GLY A 187 11.30 38.81 8.86
N GLU A 188 12.01 39.62 9.66
CA GLU A 188 13.18 40.37 9.21
C GLU A 188 14.43 39.47 9.17
N LYS A 189 15.34 39.80 8.24
CA LYS A 189 16.65 39.17 8.14
C LYS A 189 17.42 39.35 9.45
N ASP A 190 18.29 38.40 9.75
CA ASP A 190 19.18 38.53 10.91
C ASP A 190 20.19 39.68 10.74
N SER A 191 21.00 39.93 11.77
CA SER A 191 22.01 40.99 11.78
C SER A 191 23.08 40.83 10.68
N PHE A 192 23.18 39.66 10.04
CA PHE A 192 24.10 39.36 8.95
C PHE A 192 23.43 39.33 7.58
N GLY A 193 22.10 39.55 7.51
CA GLY A 193 21.33 39.61 6.27
C GLY A 193 20.81 38.26 5.78
N PHE A 194 20.86 37.21 6.60
CA PHE A 194 20.31 35.89 6.25
C PHE A 194 18.81 35.80 6.56
N ASN A 195 18.10 35.02 5.74
CA ASN A 195 16.67 34.74 5.96
C ASN A 195 16.52 33.70 7.08
N LYS A 196 15.49 33.85 7.91
CA LYS A 196 14.95 32.71 8.67
C LYS A 196 13.87 32.05 7.81
N TRP A 197 13.75 30.73 7.87
CA TRP A 197 12.79 30.00 7.07
C TRP A 197 11.73 29.35 7.96
N GLU A 198 10.48 29.43 7.54
CA GLU A 198 9.36 28.72 8.17
C GLU A 198 8.55 27.97 7.12
N ILE A 199 7.84 26.92 7.55
CA ILE A 199 6.94 26.19 6.67
C ILE A 199 5.84 27.13 6.19
N LYS A 200 5.70 27.20 4.87
CA LYS A 200 4.58 27.88 4.23
C LYS A 200 3.42 26.94 4.01
N ASP A 201 3.72 25.75 3.47
CA ASP A 201 2.72 24.80 2.99
C ASP A 201 3.29 23.38 2.95
N ILE A 202 2.43 22.39 3.19
CA ILE A 202 2.77 20.96 3.13
C ILE A 202 1.70 20.26 2.30
N ALA A 203 2.07 19.82 1.10
CA ALA A 203 1.19 18.98 0.28
C ALA A 203 1.51 17.50 0.58
N ILE A 204 0.59 16.80 1.22
CA ILE A 204 0.71 15.37 1.47
C ILE A 204 0.45 14.63 0.16
N SER A 205 1.25 13.59 -0.12
CA SER A 205 1.15 12.78 -1.33
C SER A 205 0.15 11.65 -1.15
N GLU A 206 -0.69 11.44 -2.15
CA GLU A 206 -1.65 10.34 -2.22
C GLU A 206 -1.03 9.05 -2.80
N ASN A 207 0.20 9.13 -3.34
CA ASN A 207 0.86 7.99 -4.00
C ASN A 207 1.19 6.83 -3.06
N ILE A 208 1.07 7.02 -1.74
CA ILE A 208 1.34 5.99 -0.75
C ILE A 208 0.09 5.16 -0.42
N TYR A 209 -1.08 5.54 -0.91
CA TYR A 209 -2.32 4.84 -0.63
C TYR A 209 -2.40 3.56 -1.46
N ASP A 210 -2.59 2.44 -0.78
CA ASP A 210 -3.03 1.19 -1.37
C ASP A 210 -4.53 1.06 -1.07
N TYR A 211 -5.36 1.43 -2.04
CA TYR A 211 -6.79 1.53 -1.81
C TYR A 211 -7.45 0.16 -1.73
N HIS A 212 -8.34 0.01 -0.75
CA HIS A 212 -9.20 -1.15 -0.59
C HIS A 212 -10.55 -0.91 -1.26
N GLU A 213 -11.06 -1.99 -1.86
CA GLU A 213 -12.37 -2.02 -2.51
C GLU A 213 -13.21 -3.17 -1.97
N VAL A 214 -14.52 -2.98 -1.95
CA VAL A 214 -15.48 -4.00 -1.55
C VAL A 214 -16.61 -4.04 -2.55
N TYR A 215 -16.92 -5.27 -3.00
CA TYR A 215 -18.11 -5.58 -3.76
C TYR A 215 -19.00 -6.48 -2.91
N VAL A 216 -20.25 -6.07 -2.71
CA VAL A 216 -21.23 -6.85 -1.93
C VAL A 216 -22.47 -7.05 -2.78
N ARG A 217 -22.85 -8.30 -3.04
CA ARG A 217 -24.16 -8.64 -3.61
C ARG A 217 -25.09 -9.09 -2.50
N VAL A 218 -26.24 -8.45 -2.38
CA VAL A 218 -27.26 -8.79 -1.38
C VAL A 218 -28.64 -8.79 -1.98
N MET A 219 -29.58 -9.43 -1.30
CA MET A 219 -31.00 -9.32 -1.63
C MET A 219 -31.53 -7.90 -1.37
N ASP A 220 -32.56 -7.50 -2.10
CA ASP A 220 -33.12 -6.13 -2.11
C ASP A 220 -33.67 -5.67 -0.74
N ASP A 221 -34.00 -6.64 0.12
CA ASP A 221 -34.50 -6.47 1.48
C ASP A 221 -33.41 -6.52 2.57
N MET A 222 -32.14 -6.71 2.19
CA MET A 222 -30.99 -6.71 3.09
C MET A 222 -30.31 -5.34 3.17
N ASP A 223 -29.72 -5.07 4.34
CA ASP A 223 -28.97 -3.85 4.60
C ASP A 223 -27.47 -4.13 4.67
N VAL A 224 -26.67 -3.36 3.94
CA VAL A 224 -25.20 -3.42 3.97
C VAL A 224 -24.64 -2.20 4.68
N TYR A 225 -23.63 -2.41 5.51
CA TYR A 225 -22.91 -1.37 6.22
C TYR A 225 -21.41 -1.50 5.95
N ILE A 226 -20.74 -0.38 5.70
CA ILE A 226 -19.29 -0.27 5.66
C ILE A 226 -18.84 0.71 6.73
N ASN A 227 -17.95 0.26 7.62
CA ASN A 227 -17.48 1.01 8.79
C ASN A 227 -18.65 1.56 9.63
N GLY A 228 -19.74 0.79 9.74
CA GLY A 228 -20.95 1.17 10.48
C GLY A 228 -21.88 2.17 9.77
N ILE A 229 -21.57 2.57 8.55
CA ILE A 229 -22.41 3.45 7.73
C ILE A 229 -23.19 2.62 6.73
N LYS A 230 -24.52 2.77 6.74
CA LYS A 230 -25.42 2.08 5.82
C LYS A 230 -25.15 2.51 4.38
N LEU A 231 -25.01 1.56 3.47
CA LEU A 231 -24.89 1.82 2.05
C LEU A 231 -26.24 2.24 1.49
N ASP A 232 -26.19 3.13 0.52
CA ASP A 232 -27.38 3.64 -0.16
C ASP A 232 -27.20 3.62 -1.67
N GLU A 233 -28.17 4.20 -2.39
CA GLU A 233 -28.18 4.20 -3.87
C GLU A 233 -26.95 4.89 -4.49
N ARG A 234 -26.17 5.67 -3.74
CA ARG A 234 -24.93 6.27 -4.23
C ARG A 234 -23.84 5.23 -4.50
N GLU A 235 -23.86 4.13 -3.77
CA GLU A 235 -22.91 3.02 -3.87
C GLU A 235 -23.47 1.84 -4.68
N TYR A 236 -24.68 1.96 -5.20
CA TYR A 236 -25.32 0.94 -6.02
C TYR A 236 -24.75 0.95 -7.44
N ILE A 237 -24.16 -0.18 -7.85
CA ILE A 237 -23.64 -0.37 -9.21
C ILE A 237 -24.74 -0.88 -10.13
N THR A 238 -25.31 -2.02 -9.74
CA THR A 238 -26.24 -2.80 -10.55
C THR A 238 -27.17 -3.57 -9.63
N GLY A 239 -28.31 -3.94 -10.17
CA GLY A 239 -29.30 -4.76 -9.50
C GLY A 239 -30.10 -5.46 -10.56
N GLY A 240 -30.68 -6.58 -10.17
CA GLY A 240 -31.34 -7.48 -11.09
C GLY A 240 -32.38 -8.31 -10.37
N VAL A 241 -33.14 -9.01 -11.20
CA VAL A 241 -33.97 -10.13 -10.74
C VAL A 241 -33.12 -11.38 -10.95
N ILE A 242 -33.20 -12.34 -10.03
CA ILE A 242 -32.70 -13.67 -10.29
C ILE A 242 -33.58 -14.27 -11.41
N ASP A 243 -33.10 -14.14 -12.64
CA ASP A 243 -33.80 -14.52 -13.87
C ASP A 243 -33.28 -15.88 -14.34
N ASN A 244 -33.86 -16.93 -13.77
CA ASN A 244 -33.68 -18.30 -14.24
C ASN A 244 -35.03 -19.02 -14.21
N ALA A 245 -35.15 -20.07 -15.03
CA ALA A 245 -36.42 -20.77 -15.20
C ALA A 245 -36.96 -21.39 -13.90
N VAL A 246 -36.09 -21.73 -12.94
CA VAL A 246 -36.51 -22.20 -11.61
C VAL A 246 -37.11 -21.06 -10.78
N SER A 247 -36.51 -19.88 -10.83
CA SER A 247 -37.00 -18.67 -10.15
C SER A 247 -38.29 -18.15 -10.77
N ASP A 248 -38.45 -18.23 -12.09
CA ASP A 248 -39.72 -17.94 -12.78
C ASP A 248 -40.83 -18.89 -12.32
N MET A 249 -40.55 -20.19 -12.29
CA MET A 249 -41.51 -21.19 -11.82
C MET A 249 -41.85 -20.99 -10.34
N ALA A 250 -40.85 -20.69 -9.50
CA ALA A 250 -41.06 -20.39 -8.10
C ALA A 250 -41.93 -19.12 -7.93
N TYR A 251 -41.72 -18.09 -8.75
CA TYR A 251 -42.55 -16.89 -8.75
C TYR A 251 -43.99 -17.18 -9.18
N GLU A 252 -44.22 -17.97 -10.23
CA GLU A 252 -45.56 -18.39 -10.65
C GLU A 252 -46.33 -19.13 -9.54
N LEU A 253 -45.62 -19.94 -8.76
CA LEU A 253 -46.21 -20.77 -7.69
C LEU A 253 -46.38 -20.03 -6.36
N THR A 254 -45.51 -19.08 -6.04
CA THR A 254 -45.43 -18.45 -4.71
C THR A 254 -45.74 -16.95 -4.71
N GLY A 255 -45.58 -16.27 -5.84
CA GLY A 255 -45.58 -14.82 -5.95
C GLY A 255 -44.33 -14.13 -5.38
N VAL A 256 -43.33 -14.89 -4.93
CA VAL A 256 -42.08 -14.38 -4.35
C VAL A 256 -41.02 -14.29 -5.44
N SER A 257 -40.48 -13.09 -5.66
CA SER A 257 -39.34 -12.84 -6.55
C SER A 257 -38.15 -12.37 -5.74
N PHE A 258 -36.97 -12.87 -6.10
CA PHE A 258 -35.72 -12.50 -5.48
C PHE A 258 -35.01 -11.46 -6.35
N ASN A 259 -34.97 -10.23 -5.84
CA ASN A 259 -34.22 -9.14 -6.44
C ASN A 259 -32.91 -8.99 -5.69
N TYR A 260 -31.81 -8.75 -6.41
CA TYR A 260 -30.52 -8.49 -5.81
C TYR A 260 -30.02 -7.08 -6.16
N LYS A 261 -29.14 -6.58 -5.30
CA LYS A 261 -28.37 -5.35 -5.49
C LYS A 261 -26.90 -5.67 -5.32
N VAL A 262 -26.07 -5.04 -6.14
CA VAL A 262 -24.62 -5.06 -6.02
C VAL A 262 -24.16 -3.67 -5.63
N TYR A 263 -23.54 -3.60 -4.47
CA TYR A 263 -22.93 -2.40 -3.93
C TYR A 263 -21.42 -2.40 -4.17
N TYR A 264 -20.86 -1.21 -4.36
CA TYR A 264 -19.42 -0.95 -4.37
C TYR A 264 -19.05 0.21 -3.49
N ALA A 265 -18.04 -0.01 -2.66
CA ALA A 265 -17.29 1.05 -2.02
C ALA A 265 -15.81 0.83 -2.30
N GLY A 266 -15.17 1.86 -2.81
CA GLY A 266 -13.75 1.87 -3.11
C GLY A 266 -13.07 3.12 -2.56
N GLU A 267 -11.79 3.27 -2.93
CA GLU A 267 -10.93 4.39 -2.51
C GLU A 267 -10.78 4.48 -0.98
N LEU A 268 -10.78 3.33 -0.29
CA LEU A 268 -10.65 3.25 1.16
C LEU A 268 -9.19 3.04 1.56
N VAL A 269 -8.63 3.89 2.42
CA VAL A 269 -7.21 3.78 2.82
C VAL A 269 -6.95 2.68 3.84
N GLN A 270 -8.00 2.16 4.49
CA GLN A 270 -7.91 0.99 5.36
C GLN A 270 -8.85 -0.13 4.88
N GLU A 271 -8.50 -1.36 5.25
CA GLU A 271 -9.39 -2.50 5.06
C GLU A 271 -10.73 -2.25 5.79
N PRO A 272 -11.85 -2.16 5.06
CA PRO A 272 -13.13 -1.79 5.66
C PRO A 272 -13.76 -2.94 6.44
N GLN A 273 -14.49 -2.56 7.49
CA GLN A 273 -15.40 -3.47 8.14
C GLN A 273 -16.73 -3.50 7.40
N VAL A 274 -17.05 -4.66 6.82
CA VAL A 274 -18.35 -4.93 6.18
C VAL A 274 -19.26 -5.60 7.19
N SER A 275 -20.52 -5.17 7.26
CA SER A 275 -21.58 -5.86 7.99
C SER A 275 -22.84 -5.95 7.12
N VAL A 276 -23.49 -7.11 7.14
CA VAL A 276 -24.72 -7.38 6.38
C VAL A 276 -25.80 -7.86 7.32
N ILE A 277 -26.96 -7.21 7.24
CA ILE A 277 -28.13 -7.50 8.08
C ILE A 277 -29.26 -8.00 7.18
N ASP A 278 -29.84 -9.15 7.53
CA ASP A 278 -30.97 -9.73 6.81
C ASP A 278 -32.28 -8.96 7.05
N ALA A 279 -33.33 -9.33 6.30
CA ALA A 279 -34.65 -8.71 6.41
C ALA A 279 -35.31 -8.90 7.80
N GLN A 280 -34.83 -9.86 8.60
CA GLN A 280 -35.31 -10.15 9.95
C GLN A 280 -34.50 -9.41 11.03
N GLY A 281 -33.43 -8.72 10.65
CA GLY A 281 -32.55 -7.98 11.54
C GLY A 281 -31.42 -8.82 12.16
N ASN A 282 -31.14 -10.01 11.62
CA ASN A 282 -30.01 -10.82 12.05
C ASN A 282 -28.73 -10.41 11.32
N ASP A 283 -27.61 -10.50 12.01
CA ASP A 283 -26.29 -10.31 11.43
C ASP A 283 -25.87 -11.58 10.67
N VAL A 284 -25.79 -11.46 9.35
CA VAL A 284 -25.41 -12.55 8.41
C VAL A 284 -24.05 -12.30 7.79
N THR A 285 -23.24 -11.40 8.35
CA THR A 285 -21.97 -10.93 7.76
C THR A 285 -21.03 -12.08 7.35
N ALA A 286 -21.03 -13.18 8.10
CA ALA A 286 -20.16 -14.33 7.85
C ALA A 286 -20.70 -15.34 6.81
N ASP A 287 -21.97 -15.20 6.40
CA ASP A 287 -22.70 -16.22 5.64
C ASP A 287 -22.66 -15.98 4.12
N TYR A 288 -21.54 -15.44 3.61
CA TYR A 288 -21.38 -15.18 2.19
C TYR A 288 -20.67 -16.31 1.45
N ALA A 289 -21.03 -16.49 0.18
CA ALA A 289 -20.23 -17.24 -0.78
C ALA A 289 -19.21 -16.29 -1.44
N ASP A 290 -17.95 -16.72 -1.54
CA ASP A 290 -16.94 -15.99 -2.34
C ASP A 290 -17.15 -16.32 -3.82
N ALA A 291 -17.74 -15.38 -4.56
CA ALA A 291 -18.03 -15.53 -5.99
C ALA A 291 -16.81 -15.22 -6.88
N GLY A 292 -15.62 -15.06 -6.30
CA GLY A 292 -14.40 -14.66 -6.99
C GLY A 292 -14.33 -13.15 -7.23
N ASN A 293 -13.13 -12.67 -7.58
CA ASN A 293 -12.81 -11.24 -7.72
C ASN A 293 -13.12 -10.40 -6.48
N GLY A 294 -13.17 -11.01 -5.29
CA GLY A 294 -13.47 -10.32 -4.03
C GLY A 294 -14.95 -9.96 -3.84
N LEU A 295 -15.86 -10.52 -4.65
CA LEU A 295 -17.30 -10.33 -4.48
C LEU A 295 -17.83 -11.20 -3.34
N LYS A 296 -18.37 -10.55 -2.31
CA LYS A 296 -19.10 -11.22 -1.23
C LYS A 296 -20.56 -11.38 -1.64
N ASP A 297 -21.00 -12.62 -1.85
CA ASP A 297 -22.33 -12.93 -2.35
C ASP A 297 -23.25 -13.48 -1.25
N TYR A 298 -24.33 -12.75 -0.99
CA TYR A 298 -25.37 -13.09 -0.02
C TYR A 298 -26.70 -13.46 -0.72
N GLU A 299 -26.63 -14.02 -1.93
CA GLU A 299 -27.81 -14.50 -2.67
C GLU A 299 -28.55 -15.66 -1.96
N THR A 300 -27.88 -16.42 -1.08
CA THR A 300 -28.55 -17.48 -0.31
C THR A 300 -29.52 -16.88 0.71
N THR A 301 -30.81 -17.18 0.54
CA THR A 301 -31.87 -16.73 1.47
C THR A 301 -32.26 -17.79 2.51
N ALA A 302 -31.72 -19.01 2.39
CA ALA A 302 -31.94 -20.08 3.35
C ALA A 302 -30.96 -19.99 4.53
N SER A 303 -31.46 -20.17 5.76
CA SER A 303 -30.59 -20.20 6.94
C SER A 303 -29.69 -21.45 6.98
N PRO A 304 -28.50 -21.40 7.62
CA PRO A 304 -27.65 -22.57 7.79
C PRO A 304 -28.36 -23.76 8.46
N GLU A 305 -29.27 -23.50 9.41
CA GLU A 305 -30.07 -24.56 10.04
C GLU A 305 -31.05 -25.21 9.08
N PHE A 306 -31.67 -24.41 8.20
CA PHE A 306 -32.56 -24.95 7.17
C PHE A 306 -31.78 -25.82 6.18
N ILE A 307 -30.65 -25.31 5.68
CA ILE A 307 -29.79 -26.03 4.73
C ILE A 307 -29.35 -27.36 5.34
N ALA A 308 -28.82 -27.36 6.57
CA ALA A 308 -28.45 -28.58 7.27
C ALA A 308 -29.63 -29.56 7.45
N GLY A 309 -30.86 -29.05 7.57
CA GLY A 309 -32.07 -29.86 7.69
C GLY A 309 -32.54 -30.51 6.39
N VAL A 310 -32.16 -29.98 5.22
CA VAL A 310 -32.54 -30.51 3.90
C VAL A 310 -31.39 -31.15 3.13
N GLN A 311 -30.14 -30.94 3.55
CA GLN A 311 -28.92 -31.34 2.84
C GLN A 311 -28.92 -32.82 2.42
N ASP A 312 -29.13 -33.74 3.38
CA ASP A 312 -29.11 -35.18 3.12
C ASP A 312 -30.19 -35.61 2.11
N MET A 313 -31.34 -34.92 2.15
CA MET A 313 -32.46 -35.19 1.23
C MET A 313 -32.14 -34.71 -0.18
N VAL A 314 -31.58 -33.50 -0.32
CA VAL A 314 -31.15 -32.95 -1.60
C VAL A 314 -30.06 -33.84 -2.21
N GLN A 315 -29.05 -34.23 -1.43
CA GLN A 315 -27.99 -35.11 -1.87
C GLN A 315 -28.55 -36.45 -2.35
N SER A 316 -29.34 -37.12 -1.51
CA SER A 316 -29.91 -38.43 -1.86
C SER A 316 -30.75 -38.36 -3.14
N PHE A 317 -31.51 -37.29 -3.33
CA PHE A 317 -32.28 -37.08 -4.56
C PHE A 317 -31.37 -36.92 -5.78
N CYS A 318 -30.39 -36.02 -5.73
CA CYS A 318 -29.54 -35.69 -6.86
C CYS A 318 -28.67 -36.88 -7.29
N GLU A 319 -28.09 -37.61 -6.34
CA GLU A 319 -27.35 -38.85 -6.62
C GLU A 319 -28.25 -39.89 -7.32
N THR A 320 -29.46 -40.11 -6.79
CA THR A 320 -30.41 -41.07 -7.37
C THR A 320 -30.84 -40.66 -8.77
N TYR A 321 -31.03 -39.36 -9.02
CA TYR A 321 -31.34 -38.82 -10.34
C TYR A 321 -30.19 -39.05 -11.34
N VAL A 322 -28.95 -38.75 -10.96
CA VAL A 322 -27.75 -39.01 -11.80
C VAL A 322 -27.59 -40.50 -12.08
N TYR A 323 -27.76 -41.36 -11.07
CA TYR A 323 -27.75 -42.80 -11.27
C TYR A 323 -28.89 -43.28 -12.17
N HIS A 324 -30.06 -42.64 -12.13
CA HIS A 324 -31.17 -42.95 -13.03
C HIS A 324 -30.85 -42.62 -14.48
N ILE A 325 -30.23 -41.46 -14.77
CA ILE A 325 -29.78 -41.06 -16.12
C ILE A 325 -28.94 -42.18 -16.75
N TYR A 326 -28.05 -42.80 -15.97
CA TYR A 326 -27.17 -43.88 -16.42
C TYR A 326 -27.70 -45.29 -16.16
N ARG A 327 -29.01 -45.43 -15.88
CA ARG A 327 -29.72 -46.70 -15.64
C ARG A 327 -29.12 -47.56 -14.52
N LYS A 328 -28.58 -46.91 -13.50
CA LYS A 328 -28.12 -47.52 -12.24
C LYS A 328 -29.18 -47.43 -11.13
N ALA A 329 -30.15 -46.53 -11.27
CA ALA A 329 -31.35 -46.45 -10.43
C ALA A 329 -32.64 -46.57 -11.27
N SER A 330 -33.75 -47.03 -10.66
CA SER A 330 -35.03 -47.17 -11.36
C SER A 330 -35.71 -45.81 -11.52
N VAL A 331 -36.63 -45.70 -12.49
CA VAL A 331 -37.45 -44.48 -12.61
C VAL A 331 -38.32 -44.29 -11.37
N ASP A 332 -38.86 -45.38 -10.82
CA ASP A 332 -39.71 -45.36 -9.63
C ASP A 332 -38.97 -44.84 -8.39
N SER A 333 -37.67 -45.11 -8.26
CA SER A 333 -36.88 -44.59 -7.13
C SER A 333 -36.75 -43.07 -7.17
N VAL A 334 -36.68 -42.47 -8.36
CA VAL A 334 -36.65 -41.01 -8.51
C VAL A 334 -38.06 -40.43 -8.39
N ALA A 335 -39.05 -41.05 -9.03
CA ALA A 335 -40.42 -40.56 -9.07
C ALA A 335 -41.04 -40.41 -7.66
N VAL A 336 -40.70 -41.30 -6.71
CA VAL A 336 -41.21 -41.21 -5.33
C VAL A 336 -40.73 -39.96 -4.57
N MET A 337 -39.66 -39.31 -5.07
CA MET A 337 -39.10 -38.08 -4.52
C MET A 337 -39.55 -36.83 -5.30
N MET A 338 -40.45 -36.99 -6.27
CA MET A 338 -41.05 -35.92 -7.05
C MET A 338 -42.53 -35.74 -6.67
N GLU A 339 -43.07 -34.53 -6.87
CA GLU A 339 -44.49 -34.28 -6.68
C GLU A 339 -45.31 -34.94 -7.81
N ASP A 340 -46.33 -35.71 -7.45
CA ASP A 340 -47.26 -36.35 -8.39
C ASP A 340 -47.97 -35.31 -9.25
N GLY A 341 -47.93 -35.50 -10.58
CA GLY A 341 -48.48 -34.59 -11.57
C GLY A 341 -47.69 -33.30 -11.80
N SER A 342 -46.50 -33.17 -11.21
CA SER A 342 -45.64 -32.00 -11.38
C SER A 342 -44.91 -31.99 -12.73
N GLU A 343 -44.36 -30.83 -13.08
CA GLU A 343 -43.53 -30.71 -14.28
C GLU A 343 -42.24 -31.53 -14.15
N ALA A 344 -41.66 -31.64 -12.95
CA ALA A 344 -40.50 -32.50 -12.70
C ALA A 344 -40.79 -33.98 -13.05
N GLU A 345 -41.93 -34.51 -12.60
CA GLU A 345 -42.31 -35.90 -12.92
C GLU A 345 -42.49 -36.08 -14.43
N ARG A 346 -43.13 -35.12 -15.10
CA ARG A 346 -43.29 -35.13 -16.56
C ARG A 346 -41.94 -35.12 -17.28
N LEU A 347 -41.00 -34.30 -16.82
CA LEU A 347 -39.65 -34.21 -17.37
C LEU A 347 -38.86 -35.51 -17.15
N LEU A 348 -38.99 -36.16 -16.00
CA LEU A 348 -38.39 -37.46 -15.71
C LEU A 348 -38.84 -38.52 -16.73
N TYR A 349 -40.15 -38.67 -16.95
CA TYR A 349 -40.67 -39.65 -17.90
C TYR A 349 -40.33 -39.32 -19.36
N ASN A 350 -40.27 -38.03 -19.71
CA ASN A 350 -39.79 -37.60 -21.02
C ASN A 350 -38.31 -37.97 -21.21
N ALA A 351 -37.46 -37.68 -20.22
CA ALA A 351 -36.04 -38.02 -20.25
C ALA A 351 -35.81 -39.53 -20.42
N GLN A 352 -36.61 -40.37 -19.76
CA GLN A 352 -36.52 -41.82 -19.91
C GLN A 352 -36.62 -42.29 -21.38
N SER A 353 -37.44 -41.62 -22.19
CA SER A 353 -37.61 -41.96 -23.61
C SER A 353 -36.36 -41.63 -24.45
N THR A 354 -35.67 -40.54 -24.12
CA THR A 354 -34.40 -40.13 -24.75
C THR A 354 -33.24 -40.99 -24.27
N LEU A 355 -33.22 -41.33 -22.98
CA LEU A 355 -32.19 -42.17 -22.38
C LEU A 355 -32.16 -43.56 -22.98
N ALA A 356 -33.25 -44.08 -23.56
CA ALA A 356 -33.30 -45.38 -24.25
C ALA A 356 -32.20 -45.54 -25.32
N TRP A 357 -31.76 -44.44 -25.93
CA TRP A 357 -30.74 -44.40 -26.98
C TRP A 357 -29.35 -43.98 -26.50
N ALA A 358 -29.22 -43.58 -25.24
CA ALA A 358 -27.95 -43.16 -24.65
C ALA A 358 -27.03 -44.36 -24.35
N TRP A 359 -25.72 -44.11 -24.39
CA TRP A 359 -24.72 -45.08 -23.94
C TRP A 359 -24.90 -45.38 -22.44
N VAL A 360 -24.80 -46.66 -22.08
CA VAL A 360 -24.91 -47.11 -20.69
C VAL A 360 -23.52 -47.60 -20.25
N PRO A 361 -22.83 -46.84 -19.38
CA PRO A 361 -21.52 -47.25 -18.88
C PRO A 361 -21.64 -48.46 -17.94
N GLU A 362 -20.55 -49.21 -17.73
CA GLU A 362 -20.51 -50.30 -16.75
C GLU A 362 -20.54 -49.75 -15.33
N THR A 363 -19.72 -48.72 -15.06
CA THR A 363 -19.61 -48.05 -13.76
C THR A 363 -19.90 -46.56 -13.87
N VAL A 364 -20.51 -46.01 -12.82
CA VAL A 364 -20.68 -44.57 -12.59
C VAL A 364 -20.25 -44.30 -11.17
N GLU A 365 -19.26 -43.44 -11.00
CA GLU A 365 -18.72 -43.02 -9.71
C GLU A 365 -18.91 -41.51 -9.58
N ILE A 366 -19.45 -41.07 -8.45
CA ILE A 366 -19.52 -39.65 -8.11
C ILE A 366 -18.16 -39.28 -7.51
N LEU A 367 -17.47 -38.33 -8.15
CA LEU A 367 -16.14 -37.90 -7.74
C LEU A 367 -16.21 -36.75 -6.74
N GLU A 368 -17.04 -35.77 -7.05
CA GLU A 368 -17.23 -34.53 -6.29
C GLU A 368 -18.65 -34.03 -6.49
N GLU A 369 -19.22 -33.43 -5.47
CA GLU A 369 -20.55 -32.82 -5.50
C GLU A 369 -20.57 -31.54 -4.65
N SER A 370 -21.27 -30.52 -5.13
CA SER A 370 -21.58 -29.31 -4.38
C SER A 370 -23.07 -29.00 -4.49
N TYR A 371 -23.60 -28.41 -3.42
CA TYR A 371 -24.97 -27.93 -3.33
C TYR A 371 -24.92 -26.49 -2.82
N ASP A 372 -25.38 -25.55 -3.63
CA ASP A 372 -25.26 -24.11 -3.40
C ASP A 372 -26.53 -23.37 -3.86
N GLU A 373 -26.53 -22.04 -3.79
CA GLU A 373 -27.66 -21.18 -4.21
C GLU A 373 -29.00 -21.59 -3.55
N PHE A 374 -29.02 -21.87 -2.24
CA PHE A 374 -30.25 -22.24 -1.55
C PHE A 374 -31.18 -21.03 -1.38
N MET A 375 -32.30 -21.04 -2.11
CA MET A 375 -33.32 -19.99 -2.07
C MET A 375 -34.53 -20.47 -1.29
N TYR A 376 -34.88 -19.78 -0.20
CA TYR A 376 -36.04 -20.11 0.62
C TYR A 376 -37.20 -19.15 0.34
N TYR A 377 -38.17 -19.59 -0.49
CA TYR A 377 -39.30 -18.73 -0.89
C TYR A 377 -40.36 -18.61 0.22
N ASN A 378 -40.66 -19.71 0.92
CA ASN A 378 -41.60 -19.77 2.06
C ASN A 378 -41.59 -21.17 2.72
N GLU A 379 -42.46 -21.39 3.72
CA GLU A 379 -42.60 -22.68 4.43
C GLU A 379 -42.89 -23.90 3.55
N SER A 380 -43.35 -23.68 2.32
CA SER A 380 -43.73 -24.71 1.36
C SER A 380 -42.81 -24.84 0.16
N TYR A 381 -41.86 -23.91 -0.07
CA TYR A 381 -41.04 -23.89 -1.28
C TYR A 381 -39.60 -23.43 -1.00
N PHE A 382 -38.63 -24.17 -1.55
CA PHE A 382 -37.24 -23.74 -1.64
C PHE A 382 -36.61 -24.27 -2.94
N SER A 383 -35.52 -23.66 -3.40
CA SER A 383 -34.70 -24.18 -4.49
C SER A 383 -33.24 -24.29 -4.08
N CYS A 384 -32.48 -25.08 -4.82
CA CYS A 384 -31.02 -25.11 -4.73
C CYS A 384 -30.41 -25.49 -6.07
N ARG A 385 -29.13 -25.19 -6.23
CA ARG A 385 -28.32 -25.66 -7.34
C ARG A 385 -27.46 -26.83 -6.89
N SER A 386 -27.29 -27.82 -7.76
CA SER A 386 -26.35 -28.93 -7.57
C SER A 386 -25.34 -28.95 -8.71
N THR A 387 -24.07 -29.14 -8.37
CA THR A 387 -23.00 -29.45 -9.32
C THR A 387 -22.42 -30.82 -8.96
N ILE A 388 -22.57 -31.81 -9.83
CA ILE A 388 -22.11 -33.19 -9.57
C ILE A 388 -21.14 -33.61 -10.68
N ASN A 389 -19.89 -33.86 -10.29
CA ASN A 389 -18.86 -34.39 -11.15
C ASN A 389 -18.83 -35.92 -11.04
N ILE A 390 -19.03 -36.59 -12.17
CA ILE A 390 -19.00 -38.05 -12.24
C ILE A 390 -17.89 -38.57 -13.13
N ARG A 391 -17.49 -39.81 -12.89
CA ARG A 391 -16.72 -40.65 -13.80
C ARG A 391 -17.55 -41.81 -14.27
N LYS A 392 -17.73 -41.92 -15.58
CA LYS A 392 -18.36 -43.06 -16.25
C LYS A 392 -17.31 -43.89 -16.98
N ALA A 393 -17.35 -45.19 -16.80
CA ALA A 393 -16.38 -46.08 -17.42
C ALA A 393 -16.98 -47.39 -17.92
N ASP A 394 -16.38 -47.92 -18.98
CA ASP A 394 -16.51 -49.30 -19.42
C ASP A 394 -15.11 -49.87 -19.74
N SER A 395 -15.06 -51.09 -20.28
CA SER A 395 -13.79 -51.75 -20.65
C SER A 395 -12.94 -51.03 -21.70
N LYS A 396 -13.46 -49.98 -22.38
CA LYS A 396 -12.82 -49.30 -23.52
C LYS A 396 -12.69 -47.79 -23.33
N THR A 397 -13.56 -47.19 -22.55
CA THR A 397 -13.72 -45.74 -22.45
C THR A 397 -13.90 -45.33 -20.99
N THR A 398 -13.27 -44.21 -20.62
CA THR A 398 -13.49 -43.52 -19.35
C THR A 398 -13.69 -42.05 -19.67
N GLU A 399 -14.78 -41.48 -19.17
CA GLU A 399 -15.16 -40.09 -19.39
C GLU A 399 -15.58 -39.47 -18.05
N ASP A 400 -15.16 -38.22 -17.85
CA ASP A 400 -15.61 -37.40 -16.74
C ASP A 400 -16.68 -36.43 -17.27
N GLU A 401 -17.75 -36.22 -16.50
CA GLU A 401 -18.89 -35.38 -16.89
C GLU A 401 -19.38 -34.58 -15.69
N GLU A 402 -19.71 -33.31 -15.92
CA GLU A 402 -20.25 -32.39 -14.93
C GLU A 402 -21.76 -32.23 -15.14
N PHE A 403 -22.53 -32.40 -14.08
CA PHE A 403 -23.98 -32.19 -14.04
C PHE A 403 -24.29 -30.96 -13.22
N VAL A 404 -24.72 -29.88 -13.89
CA VAL A 404 -25.27 -28.70 -13.23
C VAL A 404 -26.79 -28.75 -13.33
N CYS A 405 -27.48 -28.67 -12.20
CA CYS A 405 -28.95 -28.65 -12.17
C CYS A 405 -29.44 -27.63 -11.15
N GLN A 406 -30.54 -26.95 -11.47
CA GLN A 406 -31.30 -26.19 -10.49
C GLN A 406 -32.62 -26.91 -10.19
N TRP A 407 -32.94 -27.02 -8.90
CA TRP A 407 -34.03 -27.83 -8.38
C TRP A 407 -35.01 -26.96 -7.60
N LEU A 408 -36.31 -27.11 -7.85
CA LEU A 408 -37.37 -26.52 -7.04
C LEU A 408 -38.07 -27.61 -6.23
N PHE A 409 -38.09 -27.43 -4.91
CA PHE A 409 -38.73 -28.32 -3.97
C PHE A 409 -40.02 -27.71 -3.41
N LYS A 410 -41.02 -28.56 -3.22
CA LYS A 410 -42.29 -28.24 -2.59
C LYS A 410 -42.54 -29.15 -1.41
N LYS A 411 -43.05 -28.59 -0.31
CA LYS A 411 -43.48 -29.37 0.86
C LYS A 411 -44.87 -29.93 0.65
N VAL A 412 -44.99 -31.25 0.58
CA VAL A 412 -46.26 -31.98 0.45
C VAL A 412 -46.36 -32.98 1.60
N ASN A 413 -47.42 -32.88 2.40
CA ASN A 413 -47.65 -33.76 3.57
C ASN A 413 -46.45 -33.87 4.53
N GLY A 414 -45.68 -32.78 4.67
CA GLY A 414 -44.50 -32.72 5.54
C GLY A 414 -43.20 -33.26 4.92
N GLN A 415 -43.23 -33.75 3.68
CA GLN A 415 -42.06 -34.19 2.92
C GLN A 415 -41.72 -33.17 1.83
N TRP A 416 -40.44 -32.95 1.59
CA TRP A 416 -39.97 -32.14 0.46
C TRP A 416 -39.87 -33.01 -0.77
N LEU A 417 -40.54 -32.59 -1.84
CA LEU A 417 -40.56 -33.28 -3.13
C LEU A 417 -40.15 -32.31 -4.23
N VAL A 418 -39.45 -32.80 -5.25
CA VAL A 418 -39.09 -31.97 -6.41
C VAL A 418 -40.32 -31.74 -7.28
N THR A 419 -40.64 -30.49 -7.55
CA THR A 419 -41.80 -30.08 -8.38
C THR A 419 -41.38 -29.54 -9.74
N TYR A 420 -40.16 -29.00 -9.85
CA TYR A 420 -39.60 -28.50 -11.09
C TYR A 420 -38.07 -28.57 -11.06
N PHE A 421 -37.43 -28.69 -12.22
CA PHE A 421 -35.97 -28.62 -12.33
C PHE A 421 -35.53 -28.25 -13.75
N VAL A 422 -34.30 -27.75 -13.86
CA VAL A 422 -33.66 -27.40 -15.13
C VAL A 422 -32.21 -27.87 -15.13
N LEU A 423 -31.80 -28.48 -16.24
CA LEU A 423 -30.42 -28.87 -16.52
C LEU A 423 -29.67 -27.65 -17.07
N GLY A 424 -28.51 -27.35 -16.48
CA GLY A 424 -27.62 -26.23 -16.82
C GLY A 424 -26.78 -26.45 -18.06
#